data_AF-A0A1Y0HMV9-F1
#
_entry.id   AF-A0A1Y0HMV9-F1
#
_cell.length_a   1.000
_cell.length_b   1.000
_cell.length_c   1.000
_cell.angle_alpha   90.00
_cell.angle_beta   90.00
_cell.angle_gamma   90.00
#
_symmetry.space_group_name_H-M   'P 1'
#
loop_
_entity.id
_entity.type
_entity.pdbx_description
1 polymer ?
#
loop_
_entity_poly.entity_id
_entity_poly.type
_entity_poly.pdbx_seq_one_letter_code
_entity_poly.pdbx_strand_id
1 'polypeptide(L)'
;MKTLVKPILGLLVILTIIEAQDKLPSSSEVKEYDKIFEKIAERRSGADSIMIDKLENPFIILSSEQNASESNATAQAPAYVLEAIFNQKAKINGNWYKKNDLVGSYMLIKITYNSVILQNEIEKKRTCNKDKR
;
A
#
# COMPACT_ATOMS: atom_id res chain seq x y z
N MET A 1 -39.13 26.46 -53.82
CA MET A 1 -37.86 25.73 -53.54
C MET A 1 -37.68 25.32 -52.07
N LYS A 2 -38.27 26.00 -51.06
CA LYS A 2 -38.05 25.71 -49.63
C LYS A 2 -38.65 24.38 -49.11
N THR A 3 -39.61 23.80 -49.83
CA THR A 3 -40.29 22.53 -49.44
C THR A 3 -39.51 21.28 -49.85
N LEU A 4 -38.57 21.39 -50.80
CA LEU A 4 -37.77 20.27 -51.30
C LEU A 4 -36.48 20.02 -50.48
N VAL A 5 -36.03 21.01 -49.69
CA VAL A 5 -34.77 20.94 -48.94
C VAL A 5 -34.88 20.03 -47.71
N LYS A 6 -36.07 19.97 -47.08
CA LYS A 6 -36.34 19.14 -45.90
C LYS A 6 -36.19 17.63 -46.15
N PRO A 7 -36.75 17.03 -47.22
CA PRO A 7 -36.54 15.61 -47.50
C PRO A 7 -35.09 15.31 -47.89
N ILE A 8 -34.41 16.22 -48.58
CA ILE A 8 -32.99 16.08 -48.94
C ILE A 8 -32.11 16.06 -47.68
N LEU A 9 -32.37 16.94 -46.71
CA LEU A 9 -31.65 16.94 -45.44
C LEU A 9 -31.89 15.65 -44.64
N GLY A 10 -33.13 15.13 -44.65
CA GLY A 10 -33.45 13.84 -44.03
C GLY A 10 -32.68 12.67 -44.67
N LEU A 11 -32.60 12.65 -46.00
CA LEU A 11 -31.85 11.63 -46.74
C LEU A 11 -30.35 11.69 -46.44
N LEU A 12 -29.78 12.90 -46.31
CA LEU A 12 -28.38 13.11 -45.95
C LEU A 12 -28.06 12.54 -44.56
N VAL A 13 -28.95 12.77 -43.58
CA VAL A 13 -28.80 12.22 -42.23
C VAL A 13 -28.86 10.69 -42.25
N ILE A 14 -29.79 10.09 -43.00
CA ILE A 14 -29.91 8.64 -43.13
C ILE A 14 -28.64 8.04 -43.74
N LEU A 15 -28.05 8.68 -44.75
CA LEU A 15 -26.80 8.24 -45.36
C LEU A 15 -25.65 8.18 -44.34
N THR A 16 -25.54 9.19 -43.47
CA THR A 16 -24.49 9.21 -42.44
C THR A 16 -24.63 8.12 -41.37
N ILE A 17 -25.86 7.66 -41.10
CA ILE A 17 -26.12 6.58 -40.13
C ILE A 17 -25.71 5.22 -40.71
N ILE A 18 -25.91 5.01 -42.02
CA ILE A 18 -25.53 3.75 -42.69
C ILE A 18 -24.01 3.55 -42.64
N GLU A 19 -23.23 4.58 -42.97
CA GLU A 19 -21.76 4.58 -42.93
C GLU A 19 -21.17 4.41 -41.50
N ALA A 20 -21.95 4.67 -40.46
CA ALA A 20 -21.51 4.54 -39.08
C ALA A 20 -21.57 3.09 -38.55
N GLN A 21 -22.41 2.23 -39.14
CA GLN A 21 -22.59 0.84 -38.68
C GLN A 21 -21.32 0.01 -38.86
N ASP A 22 -20.54 0.27 -39.91
CA ASP A 22 -19.29 -0.45 -40.20
C ASP A 22 -18.15 -0.09 -39.23
N LYS A 23 -18.29 0.99 -38.46
CA LYS A 23 -17.29 1.47 -37.48
C LYS A 23 -17.58 1.02 -36.05
N LEU A 24 -18.69 0.33 -35.79
CA LEU A 24 -18.90 -0.27 -34.49
C LEU A 24 -18.03 -1.53 -34.36
N PRO A 25 -17.41 -1.76 -33.19
CA PRO A 25 -16.70 -3.01 -32.94
C PRO A 25 -17.64 -4.17 -33.23
N SER A 26 -17.14 -5.16 -33.96
CA SER A 26 -17.94 -6.31 -34.35
C SER A 26 -18.50 -6.99 -33.10
N SER A 27 -19.73 -7.48 -33.14
CA SER A 27 -20.33 -8.19 -32.00
C SER A 27 -19.49 -9.38 -31.52
N SER A 28 -18.61 -9.91 -32.38
CA SER A 28 -17.59 -10.91 -32.05
C SER A 28 -16.47 -10.37 -31.16
N GLU A 29 -15.92 -9.19 -31.44
CA GLU A 29 -14.87 -8.57 -30.62
C GLU A 29 -15.38 -8.26 -29.22
N VAL A 30 -16.61 -7.74 -29.10
CA VAL A 30 -17.24 -7.46 -27.80
C VAL A 30 -17.36 -8.74 -26.96
N LYS A 31 -17.77 -9.86 -27.59
CA LYS A 31 -17.85 -11.18 -26.92
C LYS A 31 -16.50 -11.74 -26.47
N GLU A 32 -15.39 -11.32 -27.10
CA GLU A 32 -14.05 -11.73 -26.64
C GLU A 32 -13.67 -11.01 -25.34
N TYR A 33 -14.05 -9.73 -25.19
CA TYR A 33 -13.84 -9.00 -23.95
C TYR A 33 -14.65 -9.58 -22.79
N ASP A 34 -15.89 -10.02 -23.03
CA ASP A 34 -16.72 -10.66 -22.00
C ASP A 34 -15.99 -11.87 -21.37
N LYS A 35 -15.34 -12.72 -22.19
CA LYS A 35 -14.56 -13.87 -21.69
C LYS A 35 -13.38 -13.47 -20.82
N ILE A 36 -12.73 -12.34 -21.14
CA ILE A 36 -11.61 -11.82 -20.36
C ILE A 36 -12.12 -11.29 -19.01
N PHE A 37 -13.23 -10.57 -19.01
CA PHE A 37 -13.85 -10.07 -17.78
C PHE A 37 -14.32 -11.20 -16.87
N GLU A 38 -14.94 -12.24 -17.43
CA GLU A 38 -15.33 -13.44 -16.69
C GLU A 38 -14.10 -14.09 -16.01
N LYS A 39 -13.01 -14.31 -16.75
CA LYS A 39 -11.77 -14.89 -16.21
C LYS A 39 -11.13 -14.03 -15.11
N ILE A 40 -11.23 -12.70 -15.21
CA ILE A 40 -10.69 -11.79 -14.18
C ILE A 40 -11.60 -11.76 -12.94
N ALA A 41 -12.92 -11.92 -13.13
CA ALA A 41 -13.90 -11.94 -12.05
C ALA A 41 -13.82 -13.21 -11.19
N GLU A 42 -13.20 -14.28 -11.70
CA GLU A 42 -12.91 -15.47 -10.91
C GLU A 42 -12.09 -15.12 -9.65
N ARG A 43 -12.53 -15.67 -8.50
CA ARG A 43 -11.84 -15.44 -7.23
C ARG A 43 -10.44 -16.06 -7.27
N ARG A 44 -9.42 -15.22 -7.08
CA ARG A 44 -8.05 -15.70 -6.89
C ARG A 44 -7.96 -16.50 -5.59
N SER A 45 -7.61 -17.76 -5.71
CA SER A 45 -7.14 -18.59 -4.59
C SER A 45 -5.61 -18.59 -4.64
N GLY A 46 -4.98 -18.39 -3.49
CA GLY A 46 -3.52 -18.50 -3.37
C GLY A 46 -3.07 -19.96 -3.47
N ALA A 47 -1.75 -20.16 -3.53
CA ALA A 47 -1.18 -21.50 -3.40
C ALA A 47 -1.50 -22.09 -2.01
N ASP A 48 -1.73 -23.40 -1.96
CA ASP A 48 -1.97 -24.11 -0.71
C ASP A 48 -0.72 -24.14 0.17
N SER A 49 -0.88 -24.04 1.48
CA SER A 49 0.27 -24.00 2.41
C SER A 49 1.14 -25.25 2.29
N ILE A 50 0.53 -26.41 2.07
CA ILE A 50 1.24 -27.69 1.91
C ILE A 50 2.09 -27.68 0.63
N MET A 51 1.65 -26.97 -0.41
CA MET A 51 2.41 -26.82 -1.65
C MET A 51 3.58 -25.85 -1.49
N ILE A 52 3.39 -24.77 -0.72
CA ILE A 52 4.45 -23.80 -0.43
C ILE A 52 5.56 -24.45 0.40
N ASP A 53 5.20 -25.22 1.43
CA ASP A 53 6.18 -25.85 2.33
C ASP A 53 7.03 -26.93 1.64
N LYS A 54 6.49 -27.53 0.58
CA LYS A 54 7.20 -28.53 -0.24
C LYS A 54 8.06 -27.92 -1.34
N LEU A 55 7.95 -26.61 -1.58
CA LEU A 55 8.67 -25.97 -2.66
C LEU A 55 10.15 -25.84 -2.29
N GLU A 56 11.01 -26.41 -3.13
CA GLU A 56 12.46 -26.23 -2.99
C GLU A 56 12.84 -24.76 -3.18
N ASN A 57 13.87 -24.32 -2.46
CA ASN A 57 14.38 -22.97 -2.59
C ASN A 57 14.96 -22.77 -4.00
N PRO A 58 14.40 -21.86 -4.83
CA PRO A 58 14.85 -21.67 -6.21
C PRO A 58 16.14 -20.85 -6.31
N PHE A 59 16.65 -20.35 -5.20
CA PHE A 59 17.83 -19.49 -5.17
C PHE A 59 19.09 -20.28 -4.79
N ILE A 60 20.16 -20.08 -5.57
CA ILE A 60 21.49 -20.59 -5.22
C ILE A 60 22.08 -19.77 -4.07
N ILE A 61 22.49 -20.44 -2.99
CA ILE A 61 23.20 -19.79 -1.88
C ILE A 61 24.69 -19.85 -2.20
N LEU A 62 25.27 -18.70 -2.56
CA LEU A 62 26.72 -18.57 -2.72
C LEU A 62 27.32 -18.32 -1.33
N SER A 63 27.91 -19.37 -0.73
CA SER A 63 28.69 -19.20 0.49
C SER A 63 29.97 -18.43 0.17
N SER A 64 29.92 -17.10 0.31
CA SER A 64 31.13 -16.30 0.36
C SER A 64 31.79 -16.54 1.71
N GLU A 65 32.93 -17.24 1.73
CA GLU A 65 33.86 -17.18 2.85
C GLU A 65 34.49 -15.80 2.89
N GLN A 66 33.74 -14.82 3.38
CA GLN A 66 34.31 -13.53 3.71
C GLN A 66 33.58 -12.98 4.93
N ASN A 67 34.35 -12.81 6.01
CA ASN A 67 34.06 -11.93 7.12
C ASN A 67 33.96 -10.48 6.59
N ALA A 68 32.87 -10.19 5.90
CA ALA A 68 32.38 -8.86 5.63
C ALA A 68 30.92 -8.93 6.02
N SER A 69 30.63 -8.42 7.22
CA SER A 69 29.27 -8.07 7.61
C SER A 69 28.80 -6.95 6.67
N GLU A 70 28.50 -7.29 5.43
CA GLU A 70 27.55 -6.53 4.61
C GLU A 70 26.17 -6.86 5.17
N SER A 71 25.95 -6.30 6.36
CA SER A 71 24.63 -6.17 6.90
C SER A 71 23.89 -5.29 5.91
N ASN A 72 23.04 -5.89 5.09
CA ASN A 72 21.77 -5.26 4.73
C ASN A 72 20.96 -5.08 6.02
N ALA A 73 21.50 -4.35 7.00
CA ALA A 73 20.73 -3.81 8.09
C ALA A 73 19.88 -2.76 7.41
N THR A 74 18.61 -3.08 7.17
CA THR A 74 17.58 -2.07 7.35
C THR A 74 17.91 -1.41 8.68
N ALA A 75 18.44 -0.18 8.67
CA ALA A 75 18.88 0.49 9.88
C ALA A 75 17.74 0.38 10.90
N GLN A 76 17.88 -0.53 11.88
CA GLN A 76 16.78 -0.82 12.79
C GLN A 76 16.47 0.50 13.48
N ALA A 77 15.25 1.02 13.26
CA ALA A 77 14.85 2.27 13.86
C ALA A 77 15.12 2.18 15.37
N PRO A 78 15.78 3.19 15.97
CA PRO A 78 16.22 3.12 17.34
C PRO A 78 15.05 2.71 18.24
N ALA A 79 15.26 1.67 19.03
CA ALA A 79 14.26 1.23 20.00
C ALA A 79 14.14 2.32 21.07
N TYR A 80 12.95 2.89 21.22
CA TYR A 80 12.63 3.82 22.30
C TYR A 80 12.10 3.01 23.49
N VAL A 81 12.94 2.83 24.50
CA VAL A 81 12.60 2.11 25.73
C VAL A 81 12.22 3.11 26.80
N LEU A 82 10.97 3.00 27.28
CA LEU A 82 10.50 3.77 28.43
C LEU A 82 10.94 3.04 29.72
N GLU A 83 11.84 3.66 30.46
CA GLU A 83 12.38 3.11 31.71
C GLU A 83 11.59 3.58 32.93
N ALA A 84 11.22 4.86 32.98
CA ALA A 84 10.55 5.44 34.14
C ALA A 84 9.66 6.61 33.77
N ILE A 85 8.66 6.89 34.61
CA ILE A 85 7.85 8.12 34.56
C ILE A 85 7.84 8.72 35.96
N PHE A 86 8.25 9.97 36.07
CA PHE A 86 8.28 10.70 37.34
C PHE A 86 7.91 12.16 37.13
N ASN A 87 6.96 12.66 37.92
CA ASN A 87 6.52 14.06 37.89
C ASN A 87 6.27 14.63 36.47
N GLN A 88 5.45 13.93 35.67
CA GLN A 88 5.16 14.27 34.27
C GLN A 88 6.40 14.38 33.36
N LYS A 89 7.49 13.69 33.71
CA LYS A 89 8.65 13.47 32.84
C LYS A 89 8.81 11.97 32.60
N ALA A 90 9.36 11.62 31.45
CA ALA A 90 9.61 10.24 31.06
C ALA A 90 11.10 10.02 30.80
N LYS A 91 11.65 8.93 31.35
CA LYS A 91 13.01 8.48 31.09
C LYS A 91 12.99 7.54 29.90
N ILE A 92 13.51 7.97 28.76
CA ILE A 92 13.56 7.21 27.51
C ILE A 92 15.03 7.07 27.11
N ASN A 93 15.50 5.83 26.93
CA ASN A 93 16.90 5.52 26.58
C ASN A 93 17.91 6.29 27.46
N GLY A 94 17.72 6.23 28.78
CA GLY A 94 18.58 6.91 29.76
C GLY A 94 18.29 8.39 30.04
N ASN A 95 17.57 9.10 29.16
CA ASN A 95 17.39 10.56 29.25
C ASN A 95 15.98 10.97 29.69
N TRP A 96 15.87 12.07 30.44
CA TRP A 96 14.59 12.61 30.90
C TRP A 96 14.00 13.63 29.94
N TYR A 97 12.75 13.41 29.53
CA TYR A 97 12.00 14.27 28.62
C TYR A 97 10.66 14.71 29.23
N LYS A 98 10.21 15.92 28.90
CA LYS A 98 8.86 16.42 29.19
C LYS A 98 8.02 16.50 27.92
N LYS A 99 6.74 16.86 28.09
CA LYS A 99 5.83 17.13 26.96
C LYS A 99 6.44 18.18 26.03
N ASN A 100 6.34 17.94 24.72
CA ASN A 100 6.88 18.70 23.59
C ASN A 100 8.41 18.64 23.41
N ASP A 101 9.13 17.82 24.17
CA ASP A 101 10.55 17.59 23.89
C ASP A 101 10.74 16.63 22.70
N LEU A 102 11.89 16.76 22.03
CA LEU A 102 12.31 15.92 20.93
C LEU A 102 13.05 14.67 21.44
N VAL A 103 12.62 13.50 20.99
CA VAL A 103 13.19 12.18 21.31
C VAL A 103 13.59 11.49 20.00
N GLY A 104 14.84 11.70 19.57
CA GLY A 104 15.27 11.31 18.22
C GLY A 104 14.53 12.12 17.15
N SER A 105 13.78 11.45 16.28
CA SER A 105 12.96 12.08 15.23
C SER A 105 11.49 12.29 15.60
N TYR A 106 11.10 12.01 16.85
CA TYR A 106 9.73 12.11 17.32
C TYR A 106 9.58 13.16 18.41
N MET A 107 8.45 13.86 18.43
CA MET A 107 8.06 14.75 19.52
C MET A 107 7.25 14.01 20.57
N LEU A 108 7.51 14.28 21.85
CA LEU A 108 6.78 13.69 22.95
C LEU A 108 5.46 14.46 23.18
N ILE A 109 4.34 13.91 22.74
CA ILE A 109 3.04 14.61 22.77
C ILE A 109 2.29 14.41 24.08
N LYS A 110 2.42 13.22 24.68
CA LYS A 110 1.64 12.84 25.87
C LYS A 110 2.42 11.90 26.77
N ILE A 111 2.35 12.18 28.08
CA ILE A 111 2.82 11.31 29.16
C ILE A 111 1.59 10.85 29.92
N THR A 112 1.46 9.54 30.10
CA THR A 112 0.44 8.90 30.94
C THR A 112 1.11 8.22 32.13
N TYR A 113 0.35 7.52 32.97
CA TYR A 113 0.91 6.87 34.17
C TYR A 113 1.90 5.73 33.85
N ASN A 114 1.79 5.06 32.70
CA ASN A 114 2.63 3.90 32.33
C ASN A 114 3.14 3.92 30.87
N SER A 115 2.81 4.96 30.12
CA SER A 115 3.15 5.02 28.70
C SER A 115 3.35 6.44 28.22
N VAL A 116 4.10 6.58 27.14
CA VAL A 116 4.28 7.85 26.42
C VAL A 116 3.87 7.69 24.96
N ILE A 117 3.46 8.81 24.37
CA ILE A 117 3.13 8.92 22.96
C ILE A 117 4.17 9.81 22.29
N LEU A 118 4.88 9.22 21.34
CA LEU A 118 5.84 9.86 20.45
C LEU A 118 5.18 10.03 19.07
N GLN A 119 5.34 11.18 18.44
CA GLN A 119 4.73 11.47 17.15
C GLN A 119 5.66 12.30 16.27
N ASN A 120 5.73 11.97 14.99
CA ASN A 120 6.26 12.81 13.93
C ASN A 120 5.16 13.06 12.88
N GLU A 121 5.51 13.67 11.73
CA GLU A 121 4.54 14.00 10.67
C GLU A 121 3.83 12.78 10.07
N ILE A 122 4.44 11.60 10.14
CA ILE A 122 4.02 10.40 9.40
C ILE A 122 3.48 9.32 10.36
N GLU A 123 4.05 9.21 11.55
CA GLU A 123 3.89 8.08 12.45
C GLU A 123 3.66 8.50 13.90
N LYS A 124 2.85 7.70 14.58
CA LYS A 124 2.55 7.81 16.01
C LYS A 124 2.91 6.51 16.71
N LYS A 125 3.85 6.59 17.66
CA LYS A 125 4.39 5.45 18.41
C LYS A 125 4.05 5.55 19.89
N ARG A 126 3.58 4.45 20.46
CA ARG A 126 3.34 4.31 21.91
C ARG A 126 4.43 3.43 22.51
N THR A 127 5.05 3.87 23.61
CA THR A 127 5.99 3.05 24.37
C THR A 127 5.46 2.86 25.80
N CYS A 128 5.56 1.64 26.32
CA CYS A 128 5.15 1.27 27.67
C CYS A 128 6.37 0.91 28.52
N ASN A 129 6.25 1.08 29.84
CA ASN A 129 7.29 0.67 30.77
C ASN A 129 7.38 -0.87 30.77
N LYS A 130 8.60 -1.40 30.58
CA LYS A 130 8.86 -2.85 30.57
C LYS A 130 8.87 -3.48 31.97
N ASP A 131 8.98 -2.68 33.02
CA ASP A 131 9.16 -3.13 34.42
C ASP A 131 7.84 -3.52 35.14
N LYS A 132 6.77 -3.81 34.38
CA LYS A 132 5.44 -4.21 34.90
C LYS A 132 4.93 -5.51 34.26
N ARG A 133 5.79 -6.50 34.04
CA ARG A 133 5.39 -7.89 33.80
C ARG A 133 5.80 -8.75 34.97
#